data_AF-A0A9P7HU60-F1
#
_entry.id   AF-A0A9P7HU60-F1
#
_cell.length_a   1.000
_cell.length_b   1.000
_cell.length_c   1.000
_cell.angle_alpha   90.00
_cell.angle_beta   90.00
_cell.angle_gamma   90.00
#
_symmetry.space_group_name_H-M   'P 1'
#
loop_
_entity.id
_entity.type
_entity.pdbx_description
1 polymer ?
#
loop_
_entity_poly.entity_id
_entity_poly.type
_entity_poly.pdbx_seq_one_letter_code
_entity_poly.pdbx_strand_id
1 'polypeptide(L)'
;MLMSLTIISGLAALSRGYVLTAYKNVDDCKAEGNTNYLIYEGDYDKCQKFGGQSGSTCTEYSNGGTIGPNACSSDVWEVHSVAVDGKAQISGAQLCYTCTYYTDEHCGSLNQSPRWHCDSWDAGPKSFRCELAQSPGDC
;
A
#
# COMPACT_ATOMS: atom_id res chain seq x y z
N MET A 1 34.24 -28.43 -10.08
CA MET A 1 33.59 -27.11 -9.97
C MET A 1 32.13 -27.30 -10.34
N LEU A 2 31.23 -27.38 -9.36
CA LEU A 2 29.79 -27.44 -9.63
C LEU A 2 29.26 -26.01 -9.72
N MET A 3 28.83 -25.62 -10.92
CA MET A 3 28.04 -24.41 -11.14
C MET A 3 26.69 -24.60 -10.47
N SER A 4 26.46 -23.92 -9.35
CA SER A 4 25.12 -23.81 -8.78
C SER A 4 24.32 -22.79 -9.59
N LEU A 5 23.28 -23.31 -10.24
CA LEU A 5 22.29 -22.57 -10.99
C LEU A 5 21.72 -21.43 -10.15
N THR A 6 21.80 -20.23 -10.70
CA THR A 6 20.99 -19.07 -10.36
C THR A 6 19.52 -19.47 -10.21
N ILE A 7 18.99 -19.34 -8.99
CA ILE A 7 17.55 -19.34 -8.76
C ILE A 7 17.05 -18.00 -9.33
N ILE A 8 16.70 -18.01 -10.60
CA ILE A 8 15.78 -17.02 -11.15
C ILE A 8 14.43 -17.39 -10.55
N SER A 9 14.16 -16.86 -9.36
CA SER A 9 12.79 -16.74 -8.88
C SER A 9 12.12 -15.76 -9.83
N GLY A 10 11.61 -16.29 -10.94
CA GLY A 10 10.63 -15.61 -11.76
C GLY A 10 9.46 -15.30 -10.84
N LEU A 11 9.45 -14.09 -10.30
CA LEU A 11 8.22 -13.41 -9.98
C LEU A 11 7.53 -13.30 -11.33
N ALA A 12 6.65 -14.26 -11.62
CA ALA A 12 5.54 -13.99 -12.51
C ALA A 12 5.01 -12.62 -12.07
N ALA A 13 5.12 -11.64 -12.96
CA ALA A 13 4.46 -10.36 -12.82
C ALA A 13 2.96 -10.65 -12.79
N LEU A 14 2.47 -11.11 -11.64
CA LEU A 14 1.08 -11.03 -11.28
C LEU A 14 0.77 -9.56 -11.44
N SER A 15 -0.15 -9.26 -12.34
CA SER A 15 -0.66 -7.92 -12.60
C SER A 15 -1.32 -7.39 -11.32
N ARG A 16 -0.53 -6.96 -10.36
CA ARG A 16 -0.99 -6.41 -9.08
C ARG A 16 -1.49 -5.00 -9.37
N GLY A 17 -2.72 -4.69 -8.93
CA GLY A 17 -3.40 -3.44 -9.25
C GLY A 17 -2.69 -2.21 -8.67
N TYR A 18 -2.85 -1.98 -7.37
CA TYR A 18 -2.16 -0.92 -6.65
C TYR A 18 -1.11 -1.51 -5.70
N VAL A 19 -0.06 -0.72 -5.46
CA VAL A 19 0.85 -0.87 -4.32
C VAL A 19 0.69 0.35 -3.44
N LEU A 20 0.26 0.15 -2.20
CA LEU A 20 0.11 1.22 -1.23
C LEU A 20 1.05 0.97 -0.06
N THR A 21 1.90 1.95 0.23
CA THR A 21 2.76 1.96 1.41
C THR A 21 2.21 2.93 2.44
N ALA A 22 1.91 2.44 3.64
CA ALA A 22 1.40 3.26 4.73
C ALA A 22 2.41 3.32 5.88
N TYR A 23 2.78 4.53 6.29
CA TYR A 23 3.81 4.79 7.27
C TYR A 23 3.18 5.17 8.61
N LYS A 24 3.63 4.54 9.69
CA LYS A 24 3.06 4.79 11.02
C LYS A 24 3.52 6.09 11.67
N ASN A 25 4.74 6.52 11.37
CA ASN A 25 5.45 7.48 12.21
C ASN A 25 6.38 8.42 11.45
N VAL A 26 6.21 8.54 10.13
CA VAL A 26 6.93 9.52 9.31
C VAL A 26 5.97 10.19 8.34
N ASP A 27 6.27 11.43 8.01
CA ASP A 27 5.44 12.28 7.15
C ASP A 27 5.98 12.38 5.71
N ASP A 28 7.22 11.96 5.47
CA ASP A 28 7.92 12.13 4.19
C ASP A 28 7.98 10.84 3.34
N CYS A 29 7.25 9.81 3.76
CA CYS A 29 7.20 8.51 3.10
C CYS A 29 8.57 7.85 2.89
N LYS A 30 9.55 8.08 3.78
CA LYS A 30 10.85 7.40 3.72
C LYS A 30 10.97 6.29 4.75
N ALA A 31 11.32 5.10 4.24
CA ALA A 31 11.61 3.94 5.07
C ALA A 31 13.06 3.99 5.60
N GLU A 32 13.34 4.88 6.55
CA GLU A 32 14.67 5.05 7.14
C GLU A 32 14.63 5.00 8.69
N GLY A 33 15.76 4.69 9.33
CA GLY A 33 15.87 4.72 10.80
C GLY A 33 14.81 3.86 11.51
N ASN A 34 14.05 4.47 12.42
CA ASN A 34 13.03 3.80 13.23
C ASN A 34 11.64 3.78 12.57
N THR A 35 11.54 3.95 11.26
CA THR A 35 10.24 3.95 10.55
C THR A 35 9.59 2.58 10.56
N ASN A 36 8.28 2.55 10.83
CA ASN A 36 7.43 1.39 10.67
C ASN A 36 6.42 1.63 9.54
N TYR A 37 6.26 0.65 8.66
CA TYR A 37 5.39 0.80 7.50
C TYR A 37 4.75 -0.53 7.09
N LEU A 38 3.61 -0.42 6.42
CA LEU A 38 2.86 -1.51 5.83
C LEU A 38 2.91 -1.37 4.30
N ILE A 39 3.02 -2.48 3.58
CA ILE A 39 2.83 -2.54 2.14
C ILE A 39 1.60 -3.38 1.84
N TYR A 40 0.66 -2.78 1.11
CA TYR A 40 -0.54 -3.41 0.59
C TYR A 40 -0.41 -3.58 -0.91
N GLU A 41 -0.65 -4.79 -1.40
CA GLU A 41 -0.65 -5.09 -2.83
C GLU A 41 -1.93 -5.84 -3.21
N GLY A 42 -2.71 -5.30 -4.13
CA GLY A 42 -3.95 -5.93 -4.56
C GLY A 42 -4.69 -5.14 -5.63
N ASP A 43 -5.86 -5.65 -6.00
CA ASP A 43 -6.84 -5.07 -6.92
C ASP A 43 -8.23 -5.02 -6.26
N TYR A 44 -8.26 -5.09 -4.94
CA TYR A 44 -9.47 -5.23 -4.14
C TYR A 44 -10.18 -3.90 -3.94
N ASP A 45 -11.43 -3.84 -4.37
CA ASP A 45 -12.25 -2.62 -4.41
C ASP A 45 -13.08 -2.36 -3.15
N LYS A 46 -12.96 -3.20 -2.11
CA LYS A 46 -13.68 -2.99 -0.85
C LYS A 46 -12.82 -2.36 0.22
N CYS A 47 -13.49 -1.89 1.26
CA CYS A 47 -12.84 -1.24 2.40
C CYS A 47 -11.80 -2.15 3.05
N GLN A 48 -10.64 -1.58 3.34
CA GLN A 48 -9.56 -2.22 4.07
C GLN A 48 -9.08 -1.31 5.19
N LYS A 49 -8.95 -1.84 6.40
CA LYS A 49 -8.32 -1.13 7.49
C LYS A 49 -6.79 -1.18 7.38
N PHE A 50 -6.13 -0.10 7.78
CA PHE A 50 -4.70 -0.09 8.02
C PHE A 50 -4.41 -0.96 9.25
N GLY A 51 -3.52 -1.94 9.11
CA GLY A 51 -3.39 -3.04 10.03
C GLY A 51 -4.55 -4.04 9.91
N GLY A 52 -4.23 -5.23 9.39
CA GLY A 52 -5.17 -6.33 9.15
C GLY A 52 -5.10 -6.85 7.73
N GLN A 53 -5.58 -8.08 7.53
CA GLN A 53 -5.74 -8.67 6.20
C GLN A 53 -7.21 -8.64 5.78
N SER A 54 -7.49 -8.02 4.64
CA SER A 54 -8.75 -8.19 3.92
C SER A 54 -8.52 -7.98 2.43
N GLY A 55 -8.73 -9.00 1.61
CA GLY A 55 -8.71 -8.90 0.13
C GLY A 55 -7.34 -8.73 -0.53
N SER A 56 -6.46 -7.86 -0.02
CA SER A 56 -5.10 -7.66 -0.54
C SER A 56 -4.04 -8.40 0.28
N THR A 57 -2.86 -8.56 -0.32
CA THR A 57 -1.67 -8.94 0.44
C THR A 57 -1.27 -7.76 1.31
N CYS A 58 -0.95 -8.02 2.57
CA CYS A 58 -0.43 -7.01 3.51
C CYS A 58 0.85 -7.52 4.15
N THR A 59 1.90 -6.69 4.09
CA THR A 59 3.21 -6.98 4.67
C THR A 59 3.65 -5.85 5.59
N GLU A 60 4.11 -6.18 6.79
CA GLU A 60 4.60 -5.24 7.78
C GLU A 60 6.13 -5.24 7.87
N TYR A 61 6.68 -4.03 7.98
CA TYR A 61 8.09 -3.76 8.16
C TYR A 61 8.32 -2.79 9.32
N SER A 62 9.47 -2.93 9.98
CA SER A 62 9.88 -2.07 11.08
C SER A 62 11.35 -1.69 10.97
N ASN A 63 11.74 -0.63 11.68
CA ASN A 63 13.11 -0.11 11.72
C ASN A 63 13.70 0.12 10.32
N GLY A 64 12.99 0.92 9.51
CA GLY A 64 13.45 1.31 8.17
C GLY A 64 13.52 0.14 7.20
N GLY A 65 12.76 -0.93 7.45
CA GLY A 65 12.74 -2.13 6.61
C GLY A 65 13.78 -3.18 6.98
N THR A 66 14.56 -2.98 8.05
CA THR A 66 15.53 -3.98 8.52
C THR A 66 14.87 -5.16 9.25
N ILE A 67 13.61 -5.01 9.68
CA ILE A 67 12.79 -6.07 10.28
C ILE A 67 11.55 -6.28 9.39
N GLY A 68 11.30 -7.52 8.98
CA GLY A 68 10.28 -7.91 8.01
C GLY A 68 10.87 -8.70 6.84
N PRO A 69 10.05 -9.20 5.89
CA PRO A 69 8.60 -9.06 5.80
C PRO A 69 7.87 -9.90 6.84
N ASN A 70 6.92 -9.30 7.58
CA ASN A 70 5.99 -10.00 8.45
C ASN A 70 4.57 -9.90 7.89
N ALA A 71 3.70 -10.85 8.24
CA ALA A 71 2.27 -10.65 8.01
C ALA A 71 1.78 -9.48 8.88
N CYS A 72 0.94 -8.61 8.32
CA CYS A 72 0.37 -7.51 9.08
C CYS A 72 -0.41 -8.00 10.31
N SER A 73 -0.24 -7.30 11.43
CA SER A 73 -1.03 -7.57 12.64
C SER A 73 -2.52 -7.30 12.42
N SER A 74 -3.36 -7.74 13.37
CA SER A 74 -4.80 -7.44 13.37
C SER A 74 -5.13 -6.03 13.90
N ASP A 75 -4.15 -5.35 14.49
CA ASP A 75 -4.34 -4.08 15.18
C ASP A 75 -4.46 -2.94 14.19
N VAL A 76 -5.39 -2.02 14.42
CA VAL A 76 -5.56 -0.86 13.54
C VAL A 76 -4.39 0.10 13.69
N TRP A 77 -3.83 0.51 12.56
CA TRP A 77 -2.83 1.57 12.50
C TRP A 77 -3.50 2.91 12.20
N GLU A 78 -3.20 3.90 13.04
CA GLU A 78 -3.34 5.30 12.67
C GLU A 78 -2.06 5.67 11.91
N VAL A 79 -2.16 5.81 10.59
CA VAL A 79 -1.00 6.03 9.72
C VAL A 79 -0.73 7.52 9.59
N HIS A 80 0.53 7.92 9.58
CA HIS A 80 0.94 9.32 9.46
C HIS A 80 1.10 9.77 8.02
N SER A 81 1.54 8.88 7.13
CA SER A 81 1.61 9.17 5.70
C SER A 81 1.38 7.94 4.84
N VAL A 82 1.01 8.16 3.58
CA VAL A 82 0.85 7.08 2.60
C VAL A 82 1.45 7.47 1.27
N ALA A 83 2.03 6.48 0.59
CA ALA A 83 2.44 6.56 -0.80
C ALA A 83 1.68 5.51 -1.61
N VAL A 84 1.13 5.89 -2.76
CA VAL A 84 0.42 4.97 -3.64
C VAL A 84 1.10 4.93 -5.01
N ASP A 85 1.44 3.73 -5.45
CA ASP A 85 1.72 3.42 -6.84
C ASP A 85 0.50 2.71 -7.42
N GLY A 86 -0.38 3.50 -8.04
CA GLY A 86 -1.62 3.01 -8.65
C GLY A 86 -1.48 2.61 -10.11
N LYS A 87 -0.28 2.67 -10.71
CA LYS A 87 -0.10 2.42 -12.16
C LYS A 87 0.26 0.96 -12.40
N ALA A 88 -0.69 0.18 -12.88
CA ALA A 88 -0.47 -1.21 -13.29
C ALA A 88 -0.49 -1.37 -14.80
N GLN A 89 0.40 -2.20 -15.34
CA GLN A 89 0.38 -2.62 -16.75
C GLN A 89 -0.18 -4.04 -16.83
N ILE A 90 -1.35 -4.20 -17.47
CA ILE A 90 -2.00 -5.51 -17.65
C ILE A 90 -2.25 -5.72 -19.14
N SER A 91 -1.65 -6.76 -19.71
CA SER A 91 -1.85 -7.13 -21.12
C SER A 91 -1.63 -5.97 -22.12
N GLY A 92 -0.71 -5.06 -21.82
CA GLY A 92 -0.39 -3.89 -22.65
C GLY A 92 -1.32 -2.69 -22.47
N ALA A 93 -2.29 -2.75 -21.56
CA ALA A 93 -3.11 -1.62 -21.14
C ALA A 93 -2.63 -1.08 -19.79
N GLN A 94 -2.52 0.24 -19.68
CA GLN A 94 -2.29 0.91 -18.40
C GLN A 94 -3.62 1.03 -17.65
N LEU A 95 -3.68 0.40 -16.48
CA LEU A 95 -4.74 0.60 -15.51
C LEU A 95 -4.24 1.54 -14.42
N CYS A 96 -5.11 2.44 -13.98
CA CYS A 96 -4.83 3.35 -12.88
C CYS A 96 -5.77 3.04 -11.73
N TYR A 97 -5.21 2.90 -10.54
CA TYR A 97 -5.94 2.75 -9.30
C TYR A 97 -5.79 4.01 -8.48
N THR A 98 -6.89 4.48 -7.91
CA THR A 98 -6.92 5.60 -6.96
C THR A 98 -7.44 5.10 -5.63
N CYS A 99 -6.81 5.55 -4.54
CA CYS A 99 -7.22 5.18 -3.19
C CYS A 99 -7.89 6.35 -2.50
N THR A 100 -9.00 6.06 -1.82
CA THR A 100 -9.68 6.97 -0.91
C THR A 100 -9.38 6.56 0.53
N TYR A 101 -9.12 7.54 1.39
CA TYR A 101 -8.80 7.32 2.81
C TYR A 101 -9.92 7.81 3.73
N TYR A 102 -10.07 7.10 4.84
CA TYR A 102 -11.13 7.32 5.81
C TYR A 102 -10.57 7.33 7.23
N THR A 103 -11.18 8.15 8.08
CA THR A 103 -10.77 8.34 9.47
C THR A 103 -11.23 7.22 10.40
N ASP A 104 -12.19 6.40 9.98
CA ASP A 104 -12.68 5.23 10.71
C ASP A 104 -12.20 3.92 10.05
N GLU A 105 -12.32 2.79 10.77
CA GLU A 105 -11.84 1.48 10.30
C GLU A 105 -12.78 0.76 9.30
N HIS A 106 -13.93 1.36 8.97
CA HIS A 106 -14.98 0.75 8.16
C HIS A 106 -15.37 1.56 6.92
N CYS A 107 -14.59 2.60 6.59
CA CYS A 107 -14.84 3.50 5.45
C CYS A 107 -16.19 4.24 5.53
N GLY A 108 -16.60 4.67 6.73
CA GLY A 108 -17.87 5.34 7.01
C GLY A 108 -17.84 6.87 7.07
N SER A 109 -16.69 7.52 7.29
CA SER A 109 -16.55 8.98 7.53
C SER A 109 -15.32 9.61 6.86
N LEU A 110 -15.53 10.86 6.38
CA LEU A 110 -14.65 11.85 5.74
C LEU A 110 -13.58 11.34 4.76
N ASN A 111 -13.70 11.84 3.53
CA ASN A 111 -13.00 11.47 2.32
C ASN A 111 -11.83 12.45 2.07
N GLN A 112 -10.60 11.96 2.12
CA GLN A 112 -9.46 12.66 1.54
C GLN A 112 -8.81 11.76 0.50
N SER A 113 -8.78 12.22 -0.75
CA SER A 113 -8.02 11.58 -1.81
C SER A 113 -6.61 12.19 -1.82
N PRO A 114 -5.56 11.35 -1.83
CA PRO A 114 -4.18 11.81 -1.83
C PRO A 114 -3.82 12.55 -3.11
N ARG A 115 -2.80 13.40 -3.02
CA ARG A 115 -1.98 13.77 -4.17
C ARG A 115 -0.93 12.68 -4.39
N TRP A 116 -0.71 12.34 -5.64
CA TRP A 116 0.31 11.38 -6.08
C TRP A 116 1.71 11.79 -5.57
N HIS A 117 2.17 11.24 -4.44
CA HIS A 117 3.58 11.03 -4.07
C HIS A 117 3.74 10.68 -2.58
N CYS A 118 3.12 11.46 -1.71
CA CYS A 118 3.13 11.28 -0.26
C CYS A 118 2.17 12.31 0.35
N ASP A 119 1.17 11.87 1.10
CA ASP A 119 0.34 12.77 1.91
C ASP A 119 0.55 12.44 3.37
N SER A 120 0.67 13.49 4.19
CA SER A 120 0.86 13.38 5.63
C SER A 120 -0.32 13.95 6.41
N TRP A 121 -0.53 13.44 7.62
CA TRP A 121 -1.64 13.79 8.49
C TRP A 121 -1.21 13.91 9.95
N ASP A 122 -1.76 14.91 10.65
CA ASP A 122 -1.64 15.03 12.12
C ASP A 122 -2.44 13.95 12.86
N ALA A 123 -3.58 13.54 12.30
CA ALA A 123 -4.40 12.42 12.74
C ALA A 123 -4.85 11.65 11.49
N GLY A 124 -4.02 10.71 11.05
CA GLY A 124 -4.20 10.10 9.74
C GLY A 124 -5.20 8.94 9.71
N PRO A 125 -5.42 8.41 8.50
CA PRO A 125 -6.54 7.51 8.24
C PRO A 125 -6.37 6.16 8.93
N LYS A 126 -7.51 5.48 9.11
CA LYS A 126 -7.60 4.13 9.70
C LYS A 126 -8.01 3.08 8.68
N SER A 127 -8.57 3.50 7.55
CA SER A 127 -8.90 2.62 6.45
C SER A 127 -8.77 3.30 5.10
N PHE A 128 -8.80 2.48 4.06
CA PHE A 128 -8.71 2.90 2.68
C PHE A 128 -9.56 2.02 1.78
N ARG A 129 -9.88 2.53 0.59
CA ARG A 129 -10.48 1.79 -0.51
C ARG A 129 -9.81 2.20 -1.80
N CYS A 130 -9.26 1.26 -2.54
CA CYS A 130 -8.65 1.53 -3.84
C CYS A 130 -9.53 0.98 -4.94
N GLU A 131 -9.79 1.78 -5.97
CA GLU A 131 -10.63 1.39 -7.10
C GLU A 131 -9.99 1.81 -8.41
N LEU A 132 -10.40 1.16 -9.50
CA LEU A 132 -9.97 1.54 -10.83
C LEU A 132 -10.46 2.97 -11.13
N ALA A 133 -9.53 3.83 -11.53
CA ALA A 133 -9.83 5.19 -11.97
C ALA A 133 -10.79 5.16 -13.17
N GLN A 134 -11.77 6.07 -13.16
CA GLN A 134 -12.77 6.15 -14.23
C GLN A 134 -12.22 6.82 -15.50
N SER A 135 -11.15 7.62 -15.37
CA SER A 135 -10.45 8.22 -16.51
C SER A 135 -8.94 7.90 -16.49
N PRO A 136 -8.32 7.61 -17.65
CA PRO A 136 -6.86 7.44 -17.75
C PRO A 136 -6.04 8.69 -17.39
N GLY A 137 -6.68 9.86 -17.31
CA GLY A 137 -6.04 11.12 -16.91
C GLY A 137 -6.13 11.43 -15.41
N ASP A 138 -6.75 10.54 -14.62
CA ASP A 138 -6.81 10.67 -13.15
C ASP A 138 -5.51 10.18 -12.49
N CYS A 139 -4.53 9.80 -13.31
CA CYS A 139 -3.15 9.43 -13.01
C CYS A 139 -2.17 10.25 -13.88
#